data_AF-A0AA40EPI6-F1
#
_entry.id   AF-A0AA40EPI6-F1
#
_cell.length_a   1.000
_cell.length_b   1.000
_cell.length_c   1.000
_cell.angle_alpha   90.00
_cell.angle_beta   90.00
_cell.angle_gamma   90.00
#
_symmetry.space_group_name_H-M   'P 1'
#
loop_
_entity.id
_entity.type
_entity.pdbx_description
1 polymer ?
#
loop_
_entity_poly.entity_id
_entity_poly.type
_entity_poly.pdbx_seq_one_letter_code
_entity_poly.pdbx_strand_id
1 'polypeptide(L)'
;METALTFGSLGDIICIWQLAIQLRRALGRGCGAVGSSSKEYQDLRQDLDLFVQILLQVVSTYQQRENSIYLSELDRITKAVVEECASSIDGAVQRFGDKYHDNLQAEGSGSKLRDGYKKLEWAFREKERLQDLREKLQRSTQRLSLLVGLTAQKSNRVDNITLLHRVDKVRRLVAAEAESKDELLQILQEQCTSARKQEQTLNNVEEELTTTLNGVWETLASAKKTLAIAVEIKDLVTSLARLVINSQILASSSTFLRPIDHTRELPVTLEDCLGRLLTIPPEWIERLQWKTLNSLLEDQFIGQNGYEMVCRRQYTLEENCTGKDIERQVPISQVLRRGMKINMSMVFQMDILSGACPRCNTDSQAPKGLTINCKTQGLCSDRRWRNSFSQYNIGRHTPVSPQL
;
A
#
# COMPACT_ATOMS: atom_id res chain seq x y z
N MET A 1 -51.89 -50.97 74.82
CA MET A 1 -50.69 -50.84 73.97
C MET A 1 -50.55 -49.36 73.70
N GLU A 2 -49.72 -48.68 74.48
CA GLU A 2 -49.49 -47.24 74.38
C GLU A 2 -48.73 -46.97 73.07
N THR A 3 -49.44 -46.46 72.06
CA THR A 3 -48.79 -45.96 70.85
C THR A 3 -48.24 -44.57 71.17
N ALA A 4 -46.96 -44.53 71.51
CA ALA A 4 -46.21 -43.29 71.61
C ALA A 4 -46.30 -42.54 70.27
N LEU A 5 -47.03 -41.43 70.28
CA LEU A 5 -47.15 -40.49 69.16
C LEU A 5 -45.79 -39.81 68.96
N THR A 6 -45.08 -40.16 67.90
CA THR A 6 -43.85 -39.48 67.49
C THR A 6 -44.21 -38.29 66.61
N PHE A 7 -44.12 -37.10 67.21
CA PHE A 7 -44.59 -35.82 66.66
C PHE A 7 -43.75 -35.31 65.49
N GLY A 8 -44.43 -35.04 64.38
CA GLY A 8 -43.84 -34.59 63.12
C GLY A 8 -44.89 -34.39 62.03
N SER A 9 -45.93 -33.58 62.33
CA SER A 9 -47.10 -33.12 61.53
C SER A 9 -47.77 -34.11 60.58
N LEU A 10 -47.06 -34.64 59.58
CA LEU A 10 -47.51 -35.73 58.71
C LEU A 10 -47.72 -37.03 59.52
N GLY A 11 -46.80 -37.32 60.44
CA GLY A 11 -46.90 -38.48 61.33
C GLY A 11 -48.13 -38.43 62.23
N ASP A 12 -48.47 -37.24 62.74
CA ASP A 12 -49.63 -37.01 63.60
C ASP A 12 -50.94 -37.20 62.84
N ILE A 13 -51.02 -36.66 61.62
CA ILE A 13 -52.17 -36.83 60.73
C ILE A 13 -52.38 -38.31 60.35
N ILE A 14 -51.29 -39.06 60.10
CA ILE A 14 -51.35 -40.50 59.81
C ILE A 14 -51.78 -41.29 61.05
N CYS A 15 -51.30 -40.94 62.24
CA CYS A 15 -51.72 -41.58 63.49
C CYS A 15 -53.22 -41.36 63.75
N ILE A 16 -53.72 -40.13 63.53
CA ILE A 16 -55.14 -39.81 63.68
C ILE A 16 -55.99 -40.54 62.64
N TRP A 17 -55.50 -40.65 61.41
CA TRP A 17 -56.11 -41.45 60.37
C TRP A 17 -56.22 -42.93 60.78
N GLN A 18 -55.16 -43.50 61.36
CA GLN A 18 -55.17 -44.87 61.89
C GLN A 18 -56.13 -45.03 63.07
N LEU A 19 -56.17 -44.07 63.98
CA LEU A 19 -57.12 -44.05 65.12
C LEU A 19 -58.57 -43.97 64.63
N ALA A 20 -58.87 -43.14 63.64
CA ALA A 20 -60.20 -43.06 63.01
C ALA A 20 -60.61 -44.39 62.35
N ILE A 21 -59.66 -45.07 61.69
CA ILE A 21 -59.90 -46.41 61.11
C ILE A 21 -60.11 -47.46 62.20
N GLN A 22 -59.36 -47.41 63.30
CA GLN A 22 -59.53 -48.33 64.43
C GLN A 22 -60.90 -48.14 65.10
N LEU A 23 -61.32 -46.89 65.32
CA LEU A 23 -62.67 -46.57 65.81
C LEU A 23 -63.74 -47.12 64.86
N ARG A 24 -63.61 -46.88 63.56
CA ARG A 24 -64.51 -47.43 62.53
C ARG A 24 -64.61 -48.96 62.59
N ARG A 25 -63.49 -49.67 62.83
CA ARG A 25 -63.45 -51.14 62.93
C ARG A 25 -64.06 -51.65 64.24
N ALA A 26 -63.81 -50.98 65.36
CA ALA A 26 -64.40 -51.30 66.66
C ALA A 26 -65.92 -51.19 66.62
N LEU A 27 -66.44 -50.12 66.00
CA LEU A 27 -67.87 -49.91 65.78
C LEU A 27 -68.50 -50.97 64.84
N GLY A 28 -67.75 -51.50 63.88
CA GLY A 28 -68.23 -52.53 62.96
C GLY A 28 -68.35 -53.94 63.55
N ARG A 29 -67.57 -54.29 64.58
CA ARG A 29 -67.57 -55.63 65.20
C ARG A 29 -68.54 -55.77 66.37
N GLY A 30 -68.78 -54.70 67.14
CA GLY A 30 -69.71 -54.73 68.28
C GLY A 30 -71.20 -54.82 67.91
N CYS A 31 -71.57 -54.50 66.67
CA CYS A 31 -72.97 -54.40 66.22
C CYS A 31 -73.54 -55.66 65.54
N GLY A 32 -72.76 -56.73 65.36
CA GLY A 32 -73.27 -57.98 64.77
C GLY A 32 -74.35 -58.68 65.60
N ALA A 33 -74.48 -58.33 66.89
CA ALA A 33 -75.41 -58.95 67.83
C ALA A 33 -76.71 -58.15 68.08
N VAL A 34 -76.88 -56.97 67.47
CA VAL A 34 -78.10 -56.16 67.59
C VAL A 34 -78.59 -55.81 66.20
N GLY A 35 -79.63 -56.52 65.73
CA GLY A 35 -80.30 -56.24 64.47
C GLY A 35 -80.69 -54.78 64.38
N SER A 36 -80.42 -54.16 63.22
CA SER A 36 -80.66 -52.73 62.92
C SER A 36 -79.81 -51.74 63.74
N SER A 37 -78.53 -51.62 63.34
CA SER A 37 -77.64 -50.47 63.54
C SER A 37 -78.40 -49.14 63.63
N SER A 38 -78.31 -48.42 64.76
CA SER A 38 -78.96 -47.12 64.92
C SER A 38 -78.37 -46.09 63.92
N LYS A 39 -79.22 -45.24 63.35
CA LYS A 39 -78.88 -44.21 62.33
C LYS A 39 -77.68 -43.36 62.76
N GLU A 40 -77.57 -43.09 64.06
CA GLU A 40 -76.50 -42.31 64.69
C GLU A 40 -75.09 -42.91 64.48
N TYR A 41 -74.95 -44.24 64.36
CA TYR A 41 -73.67 -44.90 64.09
C TYR A 41 -73.26 -44.84 62.63
N GLN A 42 -74.23 -44.94 61.72
CA GLN A 42 -73.98 -44.79 60.28
C GLN A 42 -73.57 -43.35 59.96
N ASP A 43 -74.25 -42.39 60.58
CA ASP A 43 -73.94 -40.98 60.51
C ASP A 43 -72.52 -40.66 61.03
N LEU A 44 -72.14 -41.19 62.21
CA LEU A 44 -70.78 -41.02 62.73
C LEU A 44 -69.71 -41.61 61.81
N ARG A 45 -69.99 -42.76 61.19
CA ARG A 45 -69.08 -43.38 60.23
C ARG A 45 -68.90 -42.52 58.98
N GLN A 46 -69.97 -41.90 58.48
CA GLN A 46 -69.90 -40.96 57.36
C GLN A 46 -69.07 -39.72 57.70
N ASP A 47 -69.26 -39.15 58.90
CA ASP A 47 -68.47 -37.99 59.35
C ASP A 47 -66.98 -38.34 59.55
N LEU A 48 -66.67 -39.55 60.01
CA LEU A 48 -65.29 -40.05 60.07
C LEU A 48 -64.68 -40.22 58.68
N ASP A 49 -65.43 -40.73 57.71
CA ASP A 49 -64.95 -40.89 56.33
C ASP A 49 -64.68 -39.52 55.66
N LEU A 50 -65.53 -38.52 55.91
CA LEU A 50 -65.31 -37.14 55.45
C LEU A 50 -64.08 -36.50 56.11
N PHE A 51 -63.90 -36.71 57.41
CA PHE A 51 -62.74 -36.20 58.13
C PHE A 51 -61.43 -36.80 57.59
N VAL A 52 -61.41 -38.12 57.33
CA VAL A 52 -60.27 -38.82 56.72
C VAL A 52 -59.93 -38.25 55.33
N GLN A 53 -60.92 -37.98 54.49
CA GLN A 53 -60.69 -37.38 53.16
C GLN A 53 -60.05 -36.00 53.25
N ILE A 54 -60.53 -35.15 54.18
CA ILE A 54 -59.95 -33.83 54.40
C ILE A 54 -58.51 -33.94 54.93
N LEU A 55 -58.20 -34.89 55.82
CA LEU A 55 -56.84 -35.12 56.28
C LEU A 55 -55.89 -35.54 55.14
N LEU A 56 -56.35 -36.35 54.18
CA LEU A 56 -55.56 -36.68 52.98
C LEU A 56 -55.32 -35.46 52.09
N GLN A 57 -56.32 -34.58 51.97
CA GLN A 57 -56.19 -33.33 51.21
C GLN A 57 -55.21 -32.36 51.88
N VAL A 58 -55.23 -32.28 53.22
CA VAL A 58 -54.24 -31.54 54.01
C VAL A 58 -52.84 -32.05 53.67
N VAL A 59 -52.60 -33.36 53.83
CA VAL A 59 -51.30 -34.00 53.52
C VAL A 59 -50.82 -33.67 52.10
N SER A 60 -51.69 -33.81 51.10
CA SER A 60 -51.35 -33.53 49.69
C SER A 60 -50.95 -32.06 49.48
N THR A 61 -51.63 -31.14 50.15
CA THR A 61 -51.35 -29.69 50.09
C THR A 61 -50.01 -29.35 50.76
N TYR A 62 -49.62 -30.08 51.81
CA TYR A 62 -48.31 -29.92 52.46
C TYR A 62 -47.16 -30.47 51.65
N GLN A 63 -47.34 -31.58 50.91
CA GLN A 63 -46.28 -32.20 50.11
C GLN A 63 -45.89 -31.40 48.86
N GLN A 64 -46.84 -30.64 48.28
CA GLN A 64 -46.62 -29.88 47.04
C GLN A 64 -46.03 -28.48 47.28
N ARG A 65 -45.70 -28.12 48.51
CA ARG A 65 -45.37 -26.74 48.91
C ARG A 65 -43.87 -26.55 49.20
N GLU A 66 -43.34 -25.39 48.80
CA GLU A 66 -42.08 -24.83 49.33
C GLU A 66 -42.31 -24.10 50.67
N ASN A 67 -41.45 -24.34 51.68
CA ASN A 67 -41.55 -23.76 53.02
C ASN A 67 -41.55 -22.22 52.98
N SER A 68 -42.71 -21.59 53.19
CA SER A 68 -42.87 -20.13 53.17
C SER A 68 -43.28 -19.60 54.55
N ILE A 69 -42.63 -18.51 54.98
CA ILE A 69 -42.86 -17.85 56.27
C ILE A 69 -44.32 -17.42 56.43
N TYR A 70 -44.99 -17.01 55.35
CA TYR A 70 -46.39 -16.58 55.35
C TYR A 70 -47.38 -17.70 55.66
N LEU A 71 -46.93 -18.94 55.58
CA LEU A 71 -47.77 -20.11 55.73
C LEU A 71 -47.58 -20.80 57.08
N SER A 72 -46.53 -20.40 57.83
CA SER A 72 -46.23 -20.89 59.18
C SER A 72 -47.36 -20.69 60.19
N GLU A 73 -48.07 -19.55 60.12
CA GLU A 73 -49.21 -19.28 61.00
C GLU A 73 -50.41 -20.18 60.68
N LEU A 74 -50.65 -20.41 59.39
CA LEU A 74 -51.72 -21.29 58.92
C LEU A 74 -51.41 -22.75 59.24
N ASP A 75 -50.13 -23.11 59.23
CA ASP A 75 -49.63 -24.42 59.63
C ASP A 75 -49.80 -24.67 61.13
N ARG A 76 -49.52 -23.65 61.96
CA ARG A 76 -49.76 -23.69 63.41
C ARG A 76 -51.25 -23.92 63.74
N ILE A 77 -52.15 -23.19 63.07
CA ILE A 77 -53.60 -23.33 63.29
C ILE A 77 -54.09 -24.71 62.81
N THR A 78 -53.62 -25.19 61.66
CA THR A 78 -53.96 -26.51 61.13
C THR A 78 -53.54 -27.61 62.11
N LYS A 79 -52.32 -27.53 62.66
CA LYS A 79 -51.81 -28.46 63.67
C LYS A 79 -52.67 -28.50 64.93
N ALA A 80 -53.05 -27.33 65.46
CA ALA A 80 -53.90 -27.25 66.66
C ALA A 80 -55.27 -27.92 66.46
N VAL A 81 -55.91 -27.71 65.28
CA VAL A 81 -57.20 -28.35 64.96
C VAL A 81 -57.06 -29.87 64.85
N VAL A 82 -55.95 -30.35 64.28
CA VAL A 82 -55.64 -31.78 64.15
C VAL A 82 -55.41 -32.43 65.53
N GLU A 83 -54.65 -31.79 66.42
CA GLU A 83 -54.39 -32.27 67.79
C GLU A 83 -55.65 -32.31 68.67
N GLU A 84 -56.53 -31.32 68.55
CA GLU A 84 -57.82 -31.27 69.25
C GLU A 84 -58.72 -32.46 68.84
N CYS A 85 -58.70 -32.82 67.55
CA CYS A 85 -59.42 -33.98 67.02
C CYS A 85 -58.81 -35.30 67.47
N ALA A 86 -57.47 -35.39 67.44
CA ALA A 86 -56.73 -36.57 67.88
C ALA A 86 -57.14 -36.97 69.29
N SER A 87 -57.12 -35.99 70.20
CA SER A 87 -57.45 -36.17 71.61
C SER A 87 -58.91 -36.61 71.80
N SER A 88 -59.82 -36.07 70.99
CA SER A 88 -61.24 -36.43 71.02
C SER A 88 -61.51 -37.85 70.50
N ILE A 89 -60.81 -38.29 69.44
CA ILE A 89 -60.93 -39.63 68.86
C ILE A 89 -60.25 -40.67 69.77
N ASP A 90 -59.06 -40.39 70.28
CA ASP A 90 -58.33 -41.27 71.19
C ASP A 90 -59.12 -41.52 72.49
N GLY A 91 -59.67 -40.45 73.09
CA GLY A 91 -60.55 -40.57 74.25
C GLY A 91 -61.83 -41.37 73.99
N ALA A 92 -62.34 -41.38 72.76
CA ALA A 92 -63.45 -42.24 72.36
C ALA A 92 -63.00 -43.70 72.20
N VAL A 93 -61.89 -43.96 71.50
CA VAL A 93 -61.34 -45.30 71.25
C VAL A 93 -60.99 -46.02 72.56
N GLN A 94 -60.27 -45.37 73.47
CA GLN A 94 -59.89 -45.96 74.76
C GLN A 94 -61.12 -46.39 75.57
N ARG A 95 -62.19 -45.58 75.55
CA ARG A 95 -63.43 -45.87 76.29
C ARG A 95 -64.28 -46.96 75.65
N PHE A 96 -64.31 -47.03 74.32
CA PHE A 96 -64.92 -48.18 73.63
C PHE A 96 -64.14 -49.47 73.89
N GLY A 97 -62.81 -49.37 73.98
CA GLY A 97 -61.94 -50.45 74.45
C GLY A 97 -62.32 -50.90 75.85
N ASP A 98 -62.19 -50.04 76.85
CA ASP A 98 -62.36 -50.36 78.28
C ASP A 98 -63.77 -50.83 78.63
N LYS A 99 -64.81 -50.29 78.01
CA LYS A 99 -66.22 -50.55 78.38
C LYS A 99 -66.81 -51.78 77.68
N TYR A 100 -66.27 -52.17 76.52
CA TYR A 100 -66.79 -53.29 75.73
C TYR A 100 -65.82 -54.48 75.63
N HIS A 101 -64.60 -54.39 76.17
CA HIS A 101 -63.65 -55.50 76.21
C HIS A 101 -64.25 -56.79 76.81
N ASP A 102 -64.94 -56.67 77.94
CA ASP A 102 -65.54 -57.81 78.65
C ASP A 102 -66.83 -58.32 77.99
N ASN A 103 -67.50 -57.51 77.15
CA ASN A 103 -68.72 -57.89 76.43
C ASN A 103 -68.45 -58.39 74.99
N LEU A 104 -67.18 -58.58 74.63
CA LEU A 104 -66.72 -59.07 73.33
C LEU A 104 -66.20 -60.51 73.38
N GLN A 105 -66.37 -61.23 74.50
CA GLN A 105 -66.31 -62.70 74.51
C GLN A 105 -67.68 -63.29 74.18
N ALA A 106 -67.67 -64.35 73.37
CA ALA A 106 -68.80 -64.84 72.58
C ALA A 106 -69.93 -65.56 73.36
N GLU A 107 -70.20 -65.21 74.62
CA GLU A 107 -71.28 -65.82 75.41
C GLU A 107 -72.16 -64.76 76.10
N GLY A 108 -73.38 -64.62 75.57
CA GLY A 108 -74.37 -63.67 76.05
C GLY A 108 -74.86 -63.99 77.46
N SER A 109 -74.70 -63.04 78.39
CA SER A 109 -75.29 -63.12 79.72
C SER A 109 -76.72 -62.57 79.70
N GLY A 110 -77.68 -63.48 79.54
CA GLY A 110 -79.11 -63.17 79.49
C GLY A 110 -79.65 -62.59 80.82
N SER A 111 -80.17 -61.37 80.77
CA SER A 111 -81.25 -60.90 81.65
C SER A 111 -81.98 -59.71 81.02
N LYS A 112 -83.14 -59.98 80.38
CA LYS A 112 -83.89 -59.02 79.54
C LYS A 112 -84.30 -57.71 80.22
N LEU A 113 -84.38 -57.66 81.56
CA LEU A 113 -84.69 -56.43 82.31
C LEU A 113 -83.46 -55.56 82.58
N ARG A 114 -82.28 -56.18 82.74
CA ARG A 114 -80.99 -55.48 82.82
C ARG A 114 -80.61 -54.93 81.45
N ASP A 115 -80.95 -55.66 80.39
CA ASP A 115 -80.81 -55.19 79.01
C ASP A 115 -81.71 -53.98 78.72
N GLY A 116 -82.94 -53.92 79.28
CA GLY A 116 -83.83 -52.77 79.12
C GLY A 116 -83.28 -51.48 79.77
N TYR A 117 -82.77 -51.58 81.00
CA TYR A 117 -82.13 -50.45 81.70
C TYR A 117 -80.81 -50.04 81.05
N LYS A 118 -79.96 -51.01 80.68
CA LYS A 118 -78.72 -50.74 79.93
C LYS A 118 -78.99 -50.17 78.55
N LYS A 119 -80.10 -50.54 77.88
CA LYS A 119 -80.51 -50.00 76.58
C LYS A 119 -81.04 -48.57 76.71
N LEU A 120 -81.71 -48.21 77.81
CA LEU A 120 -82.09 -46.83 78.15
C LEU A 120 -80.88 -45.97 78.54
N GLU A 121 -79.97 -46.51 79.36
CA GLU A 121 -78.71 -45.85 79.74
C GLU A 121 -77.78 -45.67 78.53
N TRP A 122 -77.74 -46.64 77.61
CA TRP A 122 -77.04 -46.58 76.34
C TRP A 122 -77.70 -45.60 75.37
N ALA A 123 -79.03 -45.65 75.21
CA ALA A 123 -79.77 -44.76 74.32
C ALA A 123 -79.73 -43.29 74.74
N PHE A 124 -79.57 -43.00 76.04
CA PHE A 124 -79.52 -41.62 76.55
C PHE A 124 -78.08 -41.10 76.68
N ARG A 125 -77.19 -41.83 77.35
CA ARG A 125 -75.83 -41.35 77.70
C ARG A 125 -74.80 -41.57 76.60
N GLU A 126 -74.95 -42.60 75.77
CA GLU A 126 -74.06 -42.84 74.63
C GLU A 126 -74.47 -41.97 73.43
N LYS A 127 -75.78 -41.73 73.25
CA LYS A 127 -76.30 -40.87 72.17
C LYS A 127 -75.84 -39.42 72.27
N GLU A 128 -75.92 -38.81 73.44
CA GLU A 128 -75.45 -37.43 73.67
C GLU A 128 -73.94 -37.29 73.40
N ARG A 129 -73.16 -38.32 73.75
CA ARG A 129 -71.70 -38.34 73.54
C ARG A 129 -71.29 -38.60 72.10
N LEU A 130 -72.00 -39.49 71.40
CA LEU A 130 -71.84 -39.69 69.96
C LEU A 130 -72.17 -38.40 69.20
N GLN A 131 -73.19 -37.67 69.66
CA GLN A 131 -73.54 -36.38 69.09
C GLN A 131 -72.46 -35.31 69.34
N ASP A 132 -71.91 -35.20 70.55
CA ASP A 132 -70.79 -34.28 70.84
C ASP A 132 -69.54 -34.60 70.00
N LEU A 133 -69.19 -35.90 69.87
CA LEU A 133 -68.07 -36.33 69.01
C LEU A 133 -68.34 -35.98 67.53
N ARG A 134 -69.56 -36.21 67.06
CA ARG A 134 -69.99 -35.89 65.70
C ARG A 134 -69.89 -34.40 65.42
N GLU A 135 -70.39 -33.57 66.33
CA GLU A 135 -70.33 -32.11 66.19
C GLU A 135 -68.89 -31.60 66.18
N LYS A 136 -67.99 -32.20 66.98
CA LYS A 136 -66.56 -31.87 66.97
C LYS A 136 -65.90 -32.29 65.65
N LEU A 137 -66.17 -33.50 65.16
CA LEU A 137 -65.67 -33.97 63.86
C LEU A 137 -66.13 -33.09 62.71
N GLN A 138 -67.41 -32.72 62.68
CA GLN A 138 -67.97 -31.84 61.65
C GLN A 138 -67.35 -30.44 61.72
N ARG A 139 -67.26 -29.85 62.93
CA ARG A 139 -66.61 -28.54 63.14
C ARG A 139 -65.15 -28.55 62.66
N SER A 140 -64.40 -29.60 62.97
CA SER A 140 -63.01 -29.70 62.57
C SER A 140 -62.83 -29.98 61.09
N THR A 141 -63.69 -30.80 60.49
CA THR A 141 -63.73 -31.03 59.04
C THR A 141 -63.93 -29.72 58.28
N GLN A 142 -64.88 -28.89 58.73
CA GLN A 142 -65.14 -27.57 58.14
C GLN A 142 -63.95 -26.62 58.28
N ARG A 143 -63.34 -26.57 59.48
CA ARG A 143 -62.16 -25.73 59.75
C ARG A 143 -60.97 -26.14 58.88
N LEU A 144 -60.66 -27.43 58.82
CA LEU A 144 -59.56 -27.94 57.99
C LEU A 144 -59.80 -27.70 56.50
N SER A 145 -61.02 -27.89 56.01
CA SER A 145 -61.37 -27.60 54.61
C SER A 145 -61.12 -26.13 54.24
N LEU A 146 -61.53 -25.19 55.10
CA LEU A 146 -61.26 -23.76 54.91
C LEU A 146 -59.76 -23.45 54.92
N LEU A 147 -59.02 -24.02 55.87
CA LEU A 147 -57.57 -23.84 55.99
C LEU A 147 -56.82 -24.39 54.78
N VAL A 148 -57.23 -25.54 54.25
CA VAL A 148 -56.68 -26.12 53.00
C VAL A 148 -56.96 -25.21 51.80
N GLY A 149 -58.16 -24.64 51.69
CA GLY A 149 -58.47 -23.69 50.63
C GLY A 149 -57.61 -22.41 50.69
N LEU A 150 -57.45 -21.86 51.90
CA LEU A 150 -56.65 -20.65 52.12
C LEU A 150 -55.15 -20.89 51.90
N THR A 151 -54.62 -22.03 52.36
CA THR A 151 -53.22 -22.43 52.16
C THR A 151 -52.91 -22.59 50.68
N ALA A 152 -53.76 -23.27 49.92
CA ALA A 152 -53.60 -23.46 48.48
C ALA A 152 -53.65 -22.14 47.70
N GLN A 153 -54.62 -21.27 48.02
CA GLN A 153 -54.73 -19.94 47.38
C GLN A 153 -53.50 -19.06 47.63
N LYS A 154 -53.00 -19.05 48.87
CA LYS A 154 -51.81 -18.27 49.24
C LYS A 154 -50.55 -18.84 48.61
N SER A 155 -50.41 -20.17 48.52
CA SER A 155 -49.28 -20.83 47.83
C SER A 155 -49.22 -20.41 46.36
N ASN A 156 -50.34 -20.57 45.64
CA ASN A 156 -50.44 -20.18 44.22
C ASN A 156 -50.06 -18.71 43.99
N ARG A 157 -50.38 -17.81 44.92
CA ARG A 157 -50.00 -16.40 44.81
C ARG A 157 -48.49 -16.18 44.94
N VAL A 158 -47.84 -16.88 45.86
CA VAL A 158 -46.37 -16.81 46.06
C VAL A 158 -45.65 -17.35 44.82
N ASP A 159 -46.13 -18.46 44.27
CA ASP A 159 -45.57 -19.06 43.04
C ASP A 159 -45.69 -18.10 41.86
N ASN A 160 -46.86 -17.46 41.69
CA ASN A 160 -47.08 -16.46 40.64
C ASN A 160 -46.15 -15.24 40.77
N ILE A 161 -45.93 -14.73 41.99
CA ILE A 161 -45.00 -13.60 42.21
C ILE A 161 -43.56 -14.01 41.83
N THR A 162 -43.14 -15.21 42.24
CA THR A 162 -41.81 -15.74 41.91
C THR A 162 -41.64 -15.91 40.39
N LEU A 163 -42.66 -16.43 39.71
CA LEU A 163 -42.67 -16.55 38.26
C LEU A 163 -42.61 -15.19 37.57
N LEU A 164 -43.40 -14.20 38.01
CA LEU A 164 -43.35 -12.84 37.47
C LEU A 164 -41.96 -12.23 37.61
N HIS A 165 -41.29 -12.40 38.75
CA HIS A 165 -39.93 -11.92 38.94
C HIS A 165 -38.92 -12.63 38.01
N ARG A 166 -39.08 -13.93 37.79
CA ARG A 166 -38.24 -14.68 36.83
C ARG A 166 -38.47 -14.20 35.41
N VAL A 167 -39.71 -13.97 35.00
CA VAL A 167 -40.07 -13.43 33.68
C VAL A 167 -39.48 -12.03 33.49
N ASP A 168 -39.59 -11.15 34.49
CA ASP A 168 -39.01 -9.81 34.44
C ASP A 168 -37.47 -9.84 34.32
N LYS A 169 -36.80 -10.74 35.06
CA LYS A 169 -35.36 -10.96 34.94
C LYS A 169 -34.97 -11.41 33.53
N VAL A 170 -35.68 -12.38 32.95
CA VAL A 170 -35.43 -12.85 31.58
C VAL A 170 -35.64 -11.72 30.58
N ARG A 171 -36.71 -10.93 30.74
CA ARG A 171 -37.00 -9.79 29.86
C ARG A 171 -35.87 -8.76 29.86
N ARG A 172 -35.32 -8.44 31.04
CA ARG A 172 -34.17 -7.52 31.16
C ARG A 172 -32.92 -8.07 30.48
N LEU A 173 -32.62 -9.36 30.68
CA LEU A 173 -31.46 -10.00 30.03
C LEU A 173 -31.60 -10.00 28.50
N VAL A 174 -32.80 -10.31 27.98
CA VAL A 174 -33.08 -10.27 26.54
C VAL A 174 -32.95 -8.85 25.99
N ALA A 175 -33.41 -7.84 26.72
CA ALA A 175 -33.27 -6.44 26.31
C ALA A 175 -31.80 -6.01 26.23
N ALA A 176 -30.98 -6.34 27.23
CA ALA A 176 -29.55 -6.04 27.23
C ALA A 176 -28.79 -6.76 26.11
N GLU A 177 -29.14 -8.02 25.84
CA GLU A 177 -28.58 -8.80 24.74
C GLU A 177 -28.96 -8.21 23.37
N ALA A 178 -30.20 -7.71 23.22
CA ALA A 178 -30.65 -7.06 21.99
C ALA A 178 -29.88 -5.75 21.76
N GLU A 179 -29.72 -4.92 22.78
CA GLU A 179 -28.95 -3.67 22.71
C GLU A 179 -27.49 -3.93 22.29
N SER A 180 -26.83 -4.93 22.91
CA SER A 180 -25.47 -5.31 22.52
C SER A 180 -25.36 -5.81 21.07
N LYS A 181 -26.38 -6.51 20.57
CA LYS A 181 -26.43 -6.95 19.17
C LYS A 181 -26.67 -5.80 18.21
N ASP A 182 -27.49 -4.83 18.58
CA ASP A 182 -27.74 -3.63 17.78
C ASP A 182 -26.45 -2.79 17.67
N GLU A 183 -25.69 -2.64 18.76
CA GLU A 183 -24.37 -1.99 18.74
C GLU A 183 -23.40 -2.72 17.80
N LEU A 184 -23.34 -4.05 17.86
CA LEU A 184 -22.48 -4.85 16.98
C LEU A 184 -22.88 -4.71 15.50
N LEU A 185 -24.20 -4.70 15.21
CA LEU A 185 -24.71 -4.49 13.86
C LEU A 185 -24.35 -3.10 13.33
N GLN A 186 -24.41 -2.06 14.17
CA GLN A 186 -24.00 -0.72 13.79
C GLN A 186 -22.52 -0.66 13.42
N ILE A 187 -21.65 -1.27 14.22
CA ILE A 187 -20.21 -1.37 13.93
C ILE A 187 -19.96 -2.10 12.60
N LEU A 188 -20.64 -3.23 12.38
CA LEU A 188 -20.52 -3.98 11.12
C LEU A 188 -21.00 -3.18 9.91
N GLN A 189 -22.08 -2.42 10.05
CA GLN A 189 -22.57 -1.54 8.98
C GLN A 189 -21.56 -0.44 8.66
N GLU A 190 -21.00 0.22 9.67
CA GLU A 190 -19.96 1.23 9.49
C GLU A 190 -18.74 0.64 8.76
N GLN A 191 -18.28 -0.55 9.16
CA GLN A 191 -17.19 -1.25 8.48
C GLN A 191 -17.53 -1.55 7.01
N CYS A 192 -18.72 -2.07 6.70
CA CYS A 192 -19.16 -2.32 5.34
C CYS A 192 -19.20 -1.04 4.49
N THR A 193 -19.68 0.08 5.05
CA THR A 193 -19.69 1.36 4.33
C THR A 193 -18.27 1.88 4.06
N SER A 194 -17.35 1.68 5.01
CA SER A 194 -15.94 2.05 4.86
C SER A 194 -15.25 1.19 3.79
N ALA A 195 -15.45 -0.12 3.83
CA ALA A 195 -14.93 -1.05 2.83
C ALA A 195 -15.43 -0.71 1.42
N ARG A 196 -16.72 -0.39 1.29
CA ARG A 196 -17.31 0.03 0.00
C ARG A 196 -16.71 1.33 -0.53
N LYS A 197 -16.41 2.30 0.34
CA LYS A 197 -15.70 3.53 -0.06
C LYS A 197 -14.27 3.24 -0.52
N GLN A 198 -13.58 2.29 0.14
CA GLN A 198 -12.24 1.86 -0.28
C GLN A 198 -12.27 1.20 -1.66
N GLU A 199 -13.24 0.31 -1.90
CA GLU A 199 -13.43 -0.34 -3.21
C GLU A 199 -13.72 0.69 -4.31
N GLN A 200 -14.60 1.66 -4.07
CA GLN A 200 -14.86 2.75 -5.02
C GLN A 200 -13.59 3.56 -5.32
N THR A 201 -12.79 3.85 -4.29
CA THR A 201 -11.52 4.57 -4.48
C THR A 201 -10.56 3.75 -5.34
N LEU A 202 -10.47 2.43 -5.12
CA LEU A 202 -9.64 1.53 -5.90
C LEU A 202 -10.08 1.51 -7.37
N ASN A 203 -11.38 1.42 -7.63
CA ASN A 203 -11.93 1.42 -8.99
C ASN A 203 -11.65 2.73 -9.71
N ASN A 204 -11.76 3.88 -9.02
CA ASN A 204 -11.40 5.17 -9.60
C ASN A 204 -9.91 5.25 -9.96
N VAL A 205 -9.03 4.73 -9.10
CA VAL A 205 -7.59 4.66 -9.37
C VAL A 205 -7.29 3.73 -10.56
N GLU A 206 -8.01 2.62 -10.69
CA GLU A 206 -7.89 1.72 -11.84
C GLU A 206 -8.33 2.40 -13.15
N GLU A 207 -9.42 3.18 -13.12
CA GLU A 207 -9.87 3.97 -14.26
C GLU A 207 -8.85 5.08 -14.62
N GLU A 208 -8.27 5.75 -13.63
CA GLU A 208 -7.21 6.73 -13.86
C GLU A 208 -5.94 6.08 -14.43
N LEU A 209 -5.59 4.88 -13.97
CA LEU A 209 -4.44 4.13 -14.50
C LEU A 209 -4.66 3.69 -15.94
N THR A 210 -5.85 3.21 -16.28
CA THR A 210 -6.16 2.79 -17.66
C THR A 210 -6.19 3.98 -18.61
N THR A 211 -6.74 5.13 -18.21
CA THR A 211 -6.73 6.35 -19.01
C THR A 211 -5.32 6.91 -19.21
N THR A 212 -4.47 6.92 -18.17
CA THR A 212 -3.07 7.34 -18.29
C THR A 212 -2.27 6.40 -19.20
N LEU A 213 -2.45 5.08 -19.08
CA LEU A 213 -1.82 4.11 -19.98
C LEU A 213 -2.24 4.33 -21.44
N ASN A 214 -3.52 4.56 -21.71
CA ASN A 214 -4.00 4.87 -23.06
C ASN A 214 -3.34 6.15 -23.60
N GLY A 215 -3.22 7.20 -22.79
CA GLY A 215 -2.51 8.43 -23.16
C GLY A 215 -1.03 8.19 -23.48
N VAL A 216 -0.34 7.34 -22.71
CA VAL A 216 1.05 6.94 -23.01
C VAL A 216 1.14 6.20 -24.34
N TRP A 217 0.20 5.30 -24.65
CA TRP A 217 0.18 4.60 -25.94
C TRP A 217 -0.07 5.53 -27.12
N GLU A 218 -0.97 6.51 -26.99
CA GLU A 218 -1.23 7.52 -28.02
C GLU A 218 -0.02 8.42 -28.28
N THR A 219 0.66 8.86 -27.21
CA THR A 219 1.88 9.67 -27.33
C THR A 219 3.03 8.87 -27.95
N LEU A 220 3.20 7.60 -27.57
CA LEU A 220 4.17 6.70 -28.21
C LEU A 220 3.88 6.48 -29.69
N ALA A 221 2.61 6.25 -30.04
CA ALA A 221 2.19 6.10 -31.43
C ALA A 221 2.47 7.38 -32.25
N SER A 222 2.24 8.55 -31.66
CA SER A 222 2.54 9.85 -32.27
C SER A 222 4.05 10.04 -32.43
N ALA A 223 4.85 9.77 -31.40
CA ALA A 223 6.31 9.84 -31.46
C ALA A 223 6.89 8.92 -32.53
N LYS A 224 6.36 7.69 -32.68
CA LYS A 224 6.75 6.77 -33.74
C LYS A 224 6.50 7.36 -35.13
N LYS A 225 5.34 8.00 -35.36
CA LYS A 225 5.04 8.67 -36.63
C LYS A 225 5.98 9.84 -36.88
N THR A 226 6.23 10.69 -35.89
CA THR A 226 7.16 11.83 -36.01
C THR A 226 8.58 11.38 -36.33
N LEU A 227 9.05 10.31 -35.69
CA LEU A 227 10.37 9.73 -35.99
C LEU A 227 10.44 9.16 -37.40
N ALA A 228 9.38 8.51 -37.89
CA ALA A 228 9.33 8.03 -39.27
C ALA A 228 9.46 9.19 -40.28
N ILE A 229 8.72 10.28 -40.05
CA ILE A 229 8.82 11.50 -40.87
C ILE A 229 10.24 12.09 -40.81
N ALA A 230 10.87 12.12 -39.63
CA ALA A 230 12.23 12.62 -39.48
C ALA A 230 13.24 11.78 -40.28
N VAL A 231 13.05 10.46 -40.37
CA VAL A 231 13.85 9.57 -41.21
C VAL A 231 13.64 9.89 -42.69
N GLU A 232 12.39 10.07 -43.14
CA GLU A 232 12.10 10.45 -44.53
C GLU A 232 12.73 11.79 -44.90
N ILE A 233 12.65 12.80 -44.02
CA ILE A 233 13.30 14.10 -44.22
C ILE A 233 14.81 13.94 -44.33
N LYS A 234 15.43 13.14 -43.45
CA LYS A 234 16.87 12.85 -43.50
C LYS A 234 17.26 12.21 -44.84
N ASP A 235 16.46 11.28 -45.35
CA ASP A 235 16.72 10.63 -46.65
C ASP A 235 16.55 11.60 -47.83
N LEU A 236 15.56 12.50 -47.76
CA LEU A 236 15.37 13.56 -48.76
C LEU A 236 16.56 14.53 -48.75
N VAL A 237 16.99 15.01 -47.59
CA VAL A 237 18.15 15.91 -47.44
C VAL A 237 19.42 15.24 -47.96
N THR A 238 19.63 13.96 -47.65
CA THR A 238 20.78 13.20 -48.14
C THR A 238 20.75 13.05 -49.66
N SER A 239 19.57 12.85 -50.24
CA SER A 239 19.38 12.73 -51.69
C SER A 239 19.61 14.06 -52.40
N LEU A 240 19.11 15.17 -51.84
CA LEU A 240 19.37 16.52 -52.33
C LEU A 240 20.87 16.84 -52.29
N ALA A 241 21.57 16.51 -51.20
CA ALA A 241 23.01 16.70 -51.10
C ALA A 241 23.77 15.93 -52.19
N ARG A 242 23.38 14.67 -52.47
CA ARG A 242 23.97 13.89 -53.58
C ARG A 242 23.69 14.53 -54.94
N LEU A 243 22.48 15.04 -55.18
CA LEU A 243 22.12 15.70 -56.44
C LEU A 243 22.97 16.95 -56.65
N VAL A 244 23.19 17.76 -55.61
CA VAL A 244 24.05 18.95 -55.66
C VAL A 244 25.50 18.57 -55.95
N ILE A 245 26.02 17.53 -55.28
CA ILE A 245 27.39 17.04 -55.56
C ILE A 245 27.51 16.57 -57.01
N ASN A 246 26.56 15.76 -57.49
CA ASN A 246 26.56 15.23 -58.85
C ASN A 246 26.39 16.35 -59.90
N SER A 247 25.55 17.35 -59.65
CA SER A 247 25.39 18.48 -60.56
C SER A 247 26.64 19.33 -60.61
N GLN A 248 27.35 19.49 -59.50
CA GLN A 248 28.63 20.20 -59.46
C GLN A 248 29.73 19.44 -60.19
N ILE A 249 29.79 18.11 -60.06
CA ILE A 249 30.70 17.26 -60.86
C ILE A 249 30.36 17.38 -62.35
N LEU A 250 29.08 17.26 -62.72
CA LEU A 250 28.62 17.36 -64.10
C LEU A 250 28.92 18.75 -64.69
N ALA A 251 28.62 19.83 -63.98
CA ALA A 251 28.96 21.19 -64.38
C ALA A 251 30.48 21.39 -64.51
N SER A 252 31.27 20.81 -63.60
CA SER A 252 32.74 20.82 -63.71
C SER A 252 33.25 20.04 -64.93
N SER A 253 32.53 19.00 -65.35
CA SER A 253 32.89 18.17 -66.51
C SER A 253 32.33 18.67 -67.86
N SER A 254 31.24 19.44 -67.87
CA SER A 254 30.58 19.95 -69.09
C SER A 254 30.99 21.36 -69.47
N THR A 255 31.70 22.09 -68.61
CA THR A 255 32.23 23.41 -68.96
C THR A 255 33.53 23.25 -69.75
N PHE A 256 33.46 23.55 -71.05
CA PHE A 256 34.54 23.72 -72.01
C PHE A 256 35.46 24.92 -71.69
N LEU A 257 35.83 25.09 -70.42
CA LEU A 257 36.79 26.08 -69.94
C LEU A 257 37.70 25.38 -68.93
N ARG A 258 38.66 24.61 -69.44
CA ARG A 258 39.97 24.63 -68.77
C ARG A 258 40.34 26.11 -68.65
N PRO A 259 40.79 26.64 -67.49
CA PRO A 259 41.54 27.87 -67.51
C PRO A 259 42.69 27.63 -68.49
N ILE A 260 42.65 28.29 -69.65
CA ILE A 260 43.77 28.32 -70.56
C ILE A 260 44.81 29.12 -69.80
N ASP A 261 45.70 28.42 -69.10
CA ASP A 261 46.89 29.05 -68.56
C ASP A 261 47.74 29.46 -69.76
N HIS A 262 47.55 30.70 -70.22
CA HIS A 262 48.28 31.30 -71.35
C HIS A 262 49.80 31.28 -71.14
N THR A 263 50.28 30.96 -69.93
CA THR A 263 51.70 30.86 -69.62
C THR A 263 52.24 29.44 -69.65
N ARG A 264 51.40 28.42 -69.89
CA ARG A 264 51.78 27.00 -69.74
C ARG A 264 52.98 26.56 -70.59
N GLU A 265 53.17 27.16 -71.76
CA GLU A 265 54.26 26.85 -72.70
C GLU A 265 55.35 27.94 -72.72
N LEU A 266 55.25 28.99 -71.90
CA LEU A 266 56.20 30.09 -71.93
C LEU A 266 57.43 29.78 -71.05
N PRO A 267 58.66 29.88 -71.59
CA PRO A 267 59.87 29.71 -70.80
C PRO A 267 60.09 30.88 -69.84
N VAL A 268 60.95 30.68 -68.85
CA VAL A 268 61.49 31.78 -68.04
C VAL A 268 62.70 32.37 -68.76
N THR A 269 62.74 33.69 -68.89
CA THR A 269 63.85 34.41 -69.53
C THR A 269 64.66 35.14 -68.48
N LEU A 270 65.98 34.93 -68.44
CA LEU A 270 66.91 35.62 -67.56
C LEU A 270 67.85 36.46 -68.42
N GLU A 271 67.82 37.78 -68.24
CA GLU A 271 68.75 38.72 -68.87
C GLU A 271 69.94 38.95 -67.94
N ASP A 272 71.15 38.60 -68.39
CA ASP A 272 72.37 38.78 -67.61
C ASP A 272 72.79 40.26 -67.54
N CYS A 273 73.80 40.59 -66.71
CA CYS A 273 74.26 41.98 -66.58
C CYS A 273 74.97 42.53 -67.83
N LEU A 274 75.26 41.68 -68.82
CA LEU A 274 75.82 42.04 -70.12
C LEU A 274 74.72 42.13 -71.20
N GLY A 275 73.44 41.93 -70.83
CA GLY A 275 72.29 41.97 -71.72
C GLY A 275 72.04 40.67 -72.50
N ARG A 276 72.71 39.56 -72.16
CA ARG A 276 72.50 38.26 -72.83
C ARG A 276 71.35 37.51 -72.18
N LEU A 277 70.57 36.81 -73.00
CA LEU A 277 69.39 36.07 -72.55
C LEU A 277 69.73 34.59 -72.32
N LEU A 278 69.40 34.09 -71.13
CA LEU A 278 69.37 32.69 -70.75
C LEU A 278 67.91 32.25 -70.64
N THR A 279 67.51 31.28 -71.46
CA THR A 279 66.14 30.76 -71.50
C THR A 279 66.06 29.45 -70.73
N ILE A 280 65.18 29.39 -69.73
CA ILE A 280 64.90 28.19 -68.94
C ILE A 280 63.59 27.57 -69.46
N PRO A 281 63.63 26.34 -70.03
CA PRO A 281 62.43 25.66 -70.52
C PRO A 281 61.38 25.44 -69.43
N PRO A 282 60.07 25.52 -69.75
CA PRO A 282 59.01 25.38 -68.75
C PRO A 282 59.01 24.01 -68.04
N GLU A 283 59.53 22.96 -68.69
CA GLU A 283 59.65 21.61 -68.12
C GLU A 283 60.70 21.54 -67.00
N TRP A 284 61.63 22.50 -66.97
CA TRP A 284 62.72 22.52 -65.99
C TRP A 284 62.32 23.24 -64.70
N ILE A 285 61.36 24.16 -64.74
CA ILE A 285 61.04 25.06 -63.61
C ILE A 285 60.73 24.29 -62.32
N GLU A 286 59.96 23.21 -62.41
CA GLU A 286 59.56 22.41 -61.24
C GLU A 286 60.72 21.59 -60.65
N ARG A 287 61.74 21.26 -61.45
CA ARG A 287 62.86 20.39 -61.08
C ARG A 287 64.19 21.12 -60.93
N LEU A 288 64.28 22.37 -61.37
CA LEU A 288 65.48 23.18 -61.33
C LEU A 288 65.86 23.41 -59.86
N GLN A 289 67.16 23.42 -59.58
CA GLN A 289 67.70 23.76 -58.28
C GLN A 289 68.60 25.00 -58.41
N TRP A 290 68.73 25.77 -57.32
CA TRP A 290 69.62 26.93 -57.27
C TRP A 290 71.05 26.60 -57.68
N LYS A 291 71.55 25.42 -57.29
CA LYS A 291 72.90 24.97 -57.67
C LYS A 291 73.05 24.87 -59.19
N THR A 292 72.08 24.28 -59.87
CA THR A 292 72.08 24.12 -61.33
C THR A 292 72.01 25.46 -62.04
N LEU A 293 71.14 26.38 -61.59
CA LEU A 293 71.07 27.71 -62.17
C LEU A 293 72.39 28.48 -61.98
N ASN A 294 73.01 28.39 -60.81
CA ASN A 294 74.28 29.07 -60.55
C ASN A 294 75.40 28.51 -61.43
N SER A 295 75.48 27.19 -61.63
CA SER A 295 76.45 26.60 -62.55
C SER A 295 76.24 27.06 -63.99
N LEU A 296 74.98 27.13 -64.46
CA LEU A 296 74.67 27.67 -65.79
C LEU A 296 75.13 29.13 -65.94
N LEU A 297 74.95 29.95 -64.90
CA LEU A 297 75.42 31.33 -64.89
C LEU A 297 76.95 31.41 -64.84
N GLU A 298 77.62 30.59 -64.03
CA GLU A 298 79.08 30.53 -63.98
C GLU A 298 79.66 30.17 -65.35
N ASP A 299 79.11 29.14 -66.01
CA ASP A 299 79.51 28.71 -67.35
C ASP A 299 79.32 29.82 -68.39
N GLN A 300 78.21 30.57 -68.31
CA GLN A 300 77.90 31.67 -69.23
C GLN A 300 78.90 32.84 -69.12
N PHE A 301 79.57 32.99 -67.99
CA PHE A 301 80.53 34.05 -67.72
C PHE A 301 82.00 33.62 -67.89
N ILE A 302 82.30 32.38 -68.25
CA ILE A 302 83.68 31.94 -68.50
C ILE A 302 84.33 32.82 -69.58
N GLY A 303 85.48 33.42 -69.24
CA GLY A 303 86.22 34.32 -70.13
C GLY A 303 85.58 35.70 -70.32
N GLN A 304 84.51 36.03 -69.59
CA GLN A 304 83.80 37.30 -69.66
C GLN A 304 84.08 38.20 -68.44
N ASN A 305 83.85 39.50 -68.60
CA ASN A 305 83.91 40.45 -67.50
C ASN A 305 82.85 40.13 -66.45
N GLY A 306 83.25 40.12 -65.17
CA GLY A 306 82.36 39.81 -64.05
C GLY A 306 82.29 38.33 -63.67
N TYR A 307 83.04 37.43 -64.34
CA TYR A 307 83.12 36.00 -63.98
C TYR A 307 83.37 35.77 -62.49
N GLU A 308 84.41 36.43 -61.96
CA GLU A 308 84.78 36.32 -60.54
C GLU A 308 83.65 36.77 -59.60
N MET A 309 82.86 37.76 -60.00
CA MET A 309 81.71 38.24 -59.24
C MET A 309 80.55 37.24 -59.26
N VAL A 310 80.30 36.57 -60.40
CA VAL A 310 79.30 35.49 -60.50
C VAL A 310 79.68 34.32 -59.60
N CYS A 311 80.95 33.86 -59.67
CA CYS A 311 81.45 32.78 -58.81
C CYS A 311 81.34 33.12 -57.31
N ARG A 312 81.58 34.38 -56.94
CA ARG A 312 81.41 34.89 -55.57
C ARG A 312 79.96 35.19 -55.19
N ARG A 313 79.01 34.97 -56.10
CA ARG A 313 77.57 35.25 -55.91
C ARG A 313 77.26 36.73 -55.64
N GLN A 314 78.10 37.63 -56.11
CA GLN A 314 77.96 39.10 -55.98
C GLN A 314 77.04 39.66 -57.07
N TYR A 315 75.83 39.13 -57.14
CA TYR A 315 74.78 39.57 -58.07
C TYR A 315 73.40 39.48 -57.43
N THR A 316 72.44 40.21 -57.97
CA THR A 316 71.01 40.10 -57.64
C THR A 316 70.23 39.64 -58.86
N LEU A 317 69.11 38.96 -58.62
CA LEU A 317 68.14 38.57 -59.64
C LEU A 317 66.83 39.26 -59.29
N GLU A 318 66.22 39.94 -60.26
CA GLU A 318 65.05 40.79 -60.07
C GLU A 318 63.95 40.37 -61.04
N GLU A 319 62.70 40.25 -60.58
CA GLU A 319 61.56 40.04 -61.46
C GLU A 319 61.24 41.32 -62.23
N ASN A 320 61.28 41.26 -63.56
CA ASN A 320 61.18 42.43 -64.43
C ASN A 320 59.86 43.21 -64.26
N CYS A 321 58.74 42.52 -63.96
CA CYS A 321 57.43 43.16 -63.86
C CYS A 321 57.22 43.89 -62.52
N THR A 322 57.72 43.32 -61.42
CA THR A 322 57.48 43.85 -60.06
C THR A 322 58.66 44.63 -59.51
N GLY A 323 59.85 44.47 -60.11
CA GLY A 323 61.11 45.02 -59.61
C GLY A 323 61.58 44.40 -58.29
N LYS A 324 60.96 43.29 -57.86
CA LYS A 324 61.30 42.62 -56.61
C LYS A 324 62.48 41.68 -56.78
N ASP A 325 63.37 41.70 -55.79
CA ASP A 325 64.49 40.78 -55.71
C ASP A 325 64.00 39.36 -55.45
N ILE A 326 64.59 38.40 -56.15
CA ILE A 326 64.33 36.98 -56.00
C ILE A 326 65.07 36.47 -54.76
N GLU A 327 64.31 36.01 -53.77
CA GLU A 327 64.82 35.46 -52.53
C GLU A 327 65.50 34.11 -52.75
N ARG A 328 66.82 34.05 -52.52
CA ARG A 328 67.61 32.81 -52.71
C ARG A 328 67.41 31.76 -51.60
N GLN A 329 66.72 32.12 -50.52
CA GLN A 329 66.44 31.23 -49.40
C GLN A 329 65.25 30.30 -49.68
N VAL A 330 64.41 30.67 -50.64
CA VAL A 330 63.22 29.92 -51.04
C VAL A 330 63.60 28.97 -52.20
N PRO A 331 63.06 27.74 -52.27
CA PRO A 331 63.28 26.86 -53.43
C PRO A 331 62.96 27.57 -54.75
N ILE A 332 63.84 27.44 -55.74
CA ILE A 332 63.70 28.12 -57.03
C ILE A 332 62.38 27.83 -57.75
N SER A 333 61.80 26.64 -57.56
CA SER A 333 60.49 26.24 -58.10
C SER A 333 59.31 27.01 -57.50
N GLN A 334 59.47 27.64 -56.34
CA GLN A 334 58.46 28.50 -55.72
C GLN A 334 58.61 29.97 -56.14
N VAL A 335 59.79 30.36 -56.64
CA VAL A 335 60.06 31.74 -57.06
C VAL A 335 59.93 31.94 -58.56
N LEU A 336 60.28 30.92 -59.35
CA LEU A 336 60.14 30.95 -60.81
C LEU A 336 58.76 30.44 -61.24
N ARG A 337 58.11 31.20 -62.13
CA ARG A 337 56.86 30.84 -62.80
C ARG A 337 57.02 30.96 -64.30
N ARG A 338 56.28 30.12 -65.04
CA ARG A 338 56.28 30.10 -66.49
C ARG A 338 55.98 31.50 -67.06
N GLY A 339 56.70 31.89 -68.10
CA GLY A 339 56.62 33.23 -68.70
C GLY A 339 57.24 34.39 -67.92
N MET A 340 57.90 34.15 -66.77
CA MET A 340 58.60 35.22 -66.06
C MET A 340 59.84 35.72 -66.81
N LYS A 341 60.09 37.03 -66.73
CA LYS A 341 61.34 37.67 -67.12
C LYS A 341 62.10 38.13 -65.87
N ILE A 342 63.38 37.79 -65.81
CA ILE A 342 64.29 38.05 -64.69
C ILE A 342 65.46 38.86 -65.21
N ASN A 343 65.88 39.88 -64.48
CA ASN A 343 67.06 40.66 -64.79
C ASN A 343 68.14 40.41 -63.74
N MET A 344 69.38 40.22 -64.18
CA MET A 344 70.53 40.04 -63.31
C MET A 344 71.35 41.33 -63.25
N SER A 345 71.72 41.74 -62.04
CA SER A 345 72.57 42.91 -61.81
C SER A 345 73.75 42.54 -60.93
N MET A 346 74.94 43.09 -61.22
CA MET A 346 76.12 42.89 -60.38
C MET A 346 76.10 43.81 -59.16
N VAL A 347 76.53 43.28 -58.01
CA VAL A 347 76.62 44.04 -56.76
C VAL A 347 78.06 44.47 -56.55
N PHE A 348 78.31 45.78 -56.61
CA PHE A 348 79.61 46.37 -56.29
C PHE A 348 79.56 46.97 -54.89
N GLN A 349 80.52 46.60 -54.05
CA GLN A 349 80.70 47.25 -52.75
C GLN A 349 81.59 48.47 -52.97
N MET A 350 81.00 49.67 -52.88
CA MET A 350 81.73 50.94 -52.99
C MET A 350 81.37 51.84 -51.82
N ASP A 351 82.36 52.54 -51.25
CA ASP A 351 82.19 53.53 -50.19
C ASP A 351 81.64 54.86 -50.77
N ILE A 352 80.44 54.80 -51.33
CA ILE A 352 79.80 55.95 -51.99
C ILE A 352 78.71 56.51 -51.08
N LEU A 353 78.63 57.84 -51.00
CA LEU A 353 77.56 58.58 -50.33
C LEU A 353 76.20 58.06 -50.82
N SER A 354 75.38 57.58 -49.88
CA SER A 354 74.05 57.02 -50.15
C SER A 354 73.20 58.00 -50.96
N GLY A 355 72.78 57.60 -52.17
CA GLY A 355 71.89 58.40 -53.02
C GLY A 355 72.54 59.03 -54.25
N ALA A 356 73.87 59.04 -54.36
CA ALA A 356 74.57 59.62 -55.52
C ALA A 356 74.96 58.60 -56.61
N CYS A 357 74.83 58.99 -57.88
CA CYS A 357 75.23 58.15 -59.01
C CYS A 357 76.73 57.79 -58.91
N PRO A 358 77.11 56.50 -58.97
CA PRO A 358 78.48 56.08 -58.71
C PRO A 358 79.52 56.57 -59.75
N ARG A 359 79.07 57.12 -60.89
CA ARG A 359 79.96 57.59 -61.97
C ARG A 359 80.08 59.11 -62.05
N CYS A 360 78.98 59.83 -61.94
CA CYS A 360 78.97 61.30 -62.02
C CYS A 360 78.75 61.99 -60.66
N ASN A 361 78.54 61.21 -59.60
CA ASN A 361 78.25 61.65 -58.23
C ASN A 361 77.03 62.59 -58.10
N THR A 362 76.17 62.62 -59.12
CA THR A 362 74.92 63.39 -59.10
C THR A 362 73.97 62.79 -58.06
N ASP A 363 73.55 63.61 -57.10
CA ASP A 363 72.59 63.21 -56.08
C ASP A 363 71.23 62.87 -56.70
N SER A 364 70.70 61.72 -56.32
CA SER A 364 69.39 61.25 -56.76
C SER A 364 68.62 60.74 -55.55
N GLN A 365 67.41 61.24 -55.36
CA GLN A 365 66.48 60.74 -54.34
C GLN A 365 65.95 59.36 -54.75
N ALA A 366 66.83 58.36 -54.80
CA ALA A 366 66.52 56.99 -55.18
C ALA A 366 65.97 56.24 -53.95
N PRO A 367 64.73 55.71 -54.01
CA PRO A 367 64.21 54.82 -52.98
C PRO A 367 65.10 53.58 -52.83
N LYS A 368 65.24 53.07 -51.59
CA LYS A 368 66.05 51.88 -51.31
C LYS A 368 65.51 50.66 -52.07
N GLY A 369 66.39 49.91 -52.72
CA GLY A 369 66.03 48.64 -53.36
C GLY A 369 65.34 48.76 -54.72
N LEU A 370 65.37 49.93 -55.38
CA LEU A 370 64.84 50.12 -56.73
C LEU A 370 65.94 50.51 -57.72
N THR A 371 65.91 49.90 -58.91
CA THR A 371 66.85 50.17 -59.99
C THR A 371 66.46 51.47 -60.72
N ILE A 372 67.35 52.46 -60.74
CA ILE A 372 67.11 53.78 -61.35
C ILE A 372 68.08 54.08 -62.50
N ASN A 373 67.61 54.85 -63.48
CA ASN A 373 68.42 55.36 -64.59
C ASN A 373 69.04 56.71 -64.23
N CYS A 374 70.34 56.87 -64.47
CA CYS A 374 70.99 58.17 -64.33
C CYS A 374 70.49 59.15 -65.41
N LYS A 375 69.91 60.29 -65.01
CA LYS A 375 69.36 61.30 -65.94
C LYS A 375 70.41 62.26 -66.53
N THR A 376 71.67 62.19 -66.11
CA THR A 376 72.75 63.06 -66.61
C THR A 376 73.12 62.70 -68.05
N GLN A 377 72.80 63.60 -68.99
CA GLN A 377 73.11 63.43 -70.42
C GLN A 377 74.63 63.50 -70.68
N GLY A 378 75.15 62.62 -71.55
CA GLY A 378 76.54 62.62 -72.03
C GLY A 378 77.46 61.58 -71.38
N LEU A 379 77.60 61.58 -70.06
CA LEU A 379 78.57 60.72 -69.34
C LEU A 379 77.98 59.38 -68.85
N CYS A 380 76.66 59.27 -68.67
CA CYS A 380 76.01 58.12 -68.01
C CYS A 380 74.81 57.54 -68.77
N SER A 381 74.69 57.83 -70.07
CA SER A 381 73.61 57.37 -70.95
C SER A 381 73.39 55.84 -70.80
N ASP A 382 72.15 55.43 -70.52
CA ASP A 382 71.68 54.05 -70.29
C ASP A 382 72.24 53.27 -69.10
N ARG A 383 72.92 53.92 -68.15
CA ARG A 383 73.35 53.22 -66.93
C ARG A 383 72.27 53.19 -65.84
N ARG A 384 71.87 51.96 -65.52
CA ARG A 384 71.08 51.57 -64.36
C ARG A 384 71.97 51.39 -63.14
N TRP A 385 71.56 51.92 -62.00
CA TRP A 385 72.19 51.66 -60.71
C TRP A 385 71.11 51.61 -59.62
N ARG A 386 71.42 50.94 -58.51
CA ARG A 386 70.49 50.73 -57.39
C ARG A 386 71.18 51.12 -56.09
N ASN A 387 70.46 51.84 -55.24
CA ASN A 387 70.90 52.11 -53.88
C ASN A 387 70.46 50.93 -52.98
N SER A 388 71.36 49.98 -52.75
CA SER A 388 71.10 48.78 -51.94
C SER A 388 72.12 48.63 -50.81
N PHE A 389 71.66 48.78 -49.56
CA PHE A 389 72.33 48.18 -48.41
C PHE A 389 71.88 46.73 -48.32
N SER A 390 72.60 45.82 -48.96
CA SER A 390 72.44 44.40 -48.65
C SER A 390 73.38 44.06 -47.51
N GLN A 391 72.84 43.85 -46.31
CA GLN A 391 73.48 42.98 -45.32
C GLN A 391 73.46 41.55 -45.88
N TYR A 392 74.32 41.26 -46.85
CA TYR A 392 74.73 39.88 -47.05
C TYR A 392 75.58 39.55 -45.82
N ASN A 393 75.08 38.65 -44.98
CA ASN A 393 75.89 37.97 -43.97
C ASN A 393 76.96 37.18 -44.73
N ILE A 394 78.05 37.85 -45.06
CA ILE A 394 79.30 37.26 -45.51
C ILE A 394 79.81 36.52 -44.28
N GLY A 395 79.55 35.21 -44.21
CA GLY A 395 80.22 34.35 -43.26
C GLY A 395 81.71 34.61 -43.38
N ARG A 396 82.30 35.20 -42.34
CA ARG A 396 83.74 35.40 -42.25
C ARG A 396 84.38 34.02 -42.29
N HIS A 397 84.91 33.64 -43.43
CA HIS A 397 85.95 32.63 -43.50
C HIS A 397 87.19 33.25 -42.86
N THR A 398 87.48 32.84 -41.63
CA THR A 398 88.79 33.01 -41.02
C THR A 398 89.83 32.26 -41.86
N PRO A 399 90.98 32.88 -42.17
CA PRO A 399 92.08 32.18 -42.81
C PRO A 399 92.84 31.40 -41.74
N VAL A 400 92.96 30.08 -41.91
CA VAL A 400 94.03 29.32 -41.27
C VAL A 400 94.85 28.70 -42.38
N SER A 401 96.10 29.12 -42.42
CA SER A 401 97.16 28.77 -43.34
C SER A 401 97.45 27.26 -43.38
N PRO A 402 98.09 26.77 -44.47
CA PRO A 402 98.62 25.42 -44.57
C PRO A 402 100.01 25.32 -43.92
N GLN A 403 100.27 24.22 -43.20
CA GLN A 403 101.56 23.64 -42.74
C GLN A 403 101.19 22.59 -41.68
N LEU A 404 101.60 21.32 -41.70
CA LEU A 404 102.67 20.58 -42.36
C LEU A 404 102.22 19.11 -42.54
#